data_AF-A0A401H182-F1
#
_entry.id   AF-A0A401H182-F1
#
_cell.length_a   1.000
_cell.length_b   1.000
_cell.length_c   1.000
_cell.angle_alpha   90.00
_cell.angle_beta   90.00
_cell.angle_gamma   90.00
#
_symmetry.space_group_name_H-M   'P 1'
#
loop_
_entity.id
_entity.type
_entity.pdbx_description
1 polymer ?
#
loop_
_entity_poly.entity_id
_entity_poly.type
_entity_poly.pdbx_seq_one_letter_code
_entity_poly.pdbx_strand_id
1 'polypeptide(L)'
;MPAVYIAAPEGAYRVLITGFGPFGTYEENPSWLAVQKLHNCVLGTDSSRQMHITVLEIPTVYTSVLSILPGLHARPPVLPPSTHPEFPPASPPKDGYDLVFHVGVASRGSIRVEKLGHKYGYDLPDAEGKQAPVVAASAPKEVPADSDAARAERERPGEIGGAGPTRIRGFGKGYEAFPEEIHTLIDVETLINNVKSLGVERIVASTDAGHYLCDFTYYCSLAESQRSASTCDKPSKVLFLHCPPVDELCSEDLAEILKKVVAWVGSNA
;
A
#
# COMPACT_ATOMS: atom_id res chain seq x y z
N MET A 1 8.93 31.75 -4.05
CA MET A 1 8.64 31.70 -2.60
C MET A 1 9.30 30.43 -2.08
N PRO A 2 10.14 30.46 -1.03
CA PRO A 2 10.56 29.21 -0.39
C PRO A 2 9.31 28.53 0.20
N ALA A 3 9.24 27.20 0.12
CA ALA A 3 8.22 26.39 0.75
C ALA A 3 8.02 26.83 2.21
N VAL A 4 6.81 27.26 2.56
CA VAL A 4 6.47 27.53 3.95
C VAL A 4 6.33 26.17 4.63
N TYR A 5 7.35 25.77 5.39
CA TYR A 5 7.30 24.59 6.25
C TYR A 5 6.24 24.85 7.33
N ILE A 6 5.06 24.25 7.17
CA ILE A 6 4.07 24.22 8.25
C ILE A 6 4.57 23.16 9.23
N ALA A 7 5.12 23.60 10.36
CA ALA A 7 5.44 22.70 11.46
C ALA A 7 4.15 22.02 11.91
N ALA A 8 4.18 20.69 11.99
CA ALA A 8 3.01 19.98 12.47
C ALA A 8 2.77 20.27 13.95
N PRO A 9 1.51 20.19 14.43
CA PRO A 9 1.22 20.46 15.82
C PRO A 9 1.96 19.50 16.75
N GLU A 10 2.46 20.02 17.86
CA GLU A 10 3.16 19.23 18.88
C GLU A 10 2.22 18.16 19.46
N GLY A 11 2.71 16.94 19.59
CA GLY A 11 1.91 15.81 20.09
C GLY A 11 0.82 15.31 19.13
N ALA A 12 0.72 15.82 17.90
CA ALA A 12 -0.24 15.33 16.92
C ALA A 12 0.05 13.88 16.51
N TYR A 13 -1.02 13.10 16.29
CA TYR A 13 -0.95 11.79 15.67
C TYR A 13 -0.42 11.92 14.24
N ARG A 14 0.72 11.29 13.96
CA ARG A 14 1.49 11.45 12.73
C ARG A 14 1.03 10.43 11.70
N VAL A 15 0.48 10.88 10.59
CA VAL A 15 -0.04 10.02 9.52
C VAL A 15 0.78 10.23 8.26
N LEU A 16 1.32 9.15 7.71
CA LEU A 16 1.85 9.12 6.34
C LEU A 16 0.81 8.45 5.44
N ILE A 17 0.33 9.15 4.42
CA ILE A 17 -0.53 8.55 3.39
C ILE A 17 0.24 8.45 2.08
N THR A 18 0.24 7.30 1.43
CA THR A 18 0.86 7.17 0.10
C THR A 18 -0.15 6.93 -0.99
N GLY A 19 0.12 7.49 -2.17
CA GLY A 19 -0.51 7.12 -3.44
C GLY A 19 0.54 6.54 -4.38
N PHE A 20 0.10 5.93 -5.47
CA PHE A 20 1.01 5.40 -6.50
C PHE A 20 1.23 6.39 -7.62
N GLY A 21 2.41 6.34 -8.23
CA GLY A 21 2.67 7.06 -9.48
C GLY A 21 1.99 6.44 -10.70
N PRO A 22 2.28 6.99 -11.89
CA PRO A 22 1.70 6.54 -13.16
C PRO A 22 1.94 5.04 -13.40
N PHE A 23 0.96 4.37 -14.00
CA PHE A 23 1.05 2.96 -14.40
C PHE A 23 -0.03 2.57 -15.41
N GLY A 24 0.34 1.75 -16.40
CA GLY A 24 -0.61 1.24 -17.40
C GLY A 24 -1.28 2.38 -18.16
N THR A 25 -2.60 2.49 -18.05
CA THR A 25 -3.40 3.55 -18.70
C THR A 25 -3.54 4.82 -17.85
N TYR A 26 -3.00 4.83 -16.63
CA TYR A 26 -3.09 5.99 -15.73
C TYR A 26 -1.86 6.87 -15.89
N GLU A 27 -1.98 7.94 -16.68
CA GLU A 27 -0.98 9.02 -16.72
C GLU A 27 -0.89 9.74 -15.37
N GLU A 28 -2.03 9.93 -14.71
CA GLU A 28 -2.12 10.32 -13.30
C GLU A 28 -2.92 9.26 -12.54
N ASN A 29 -2.36 8.77 -11.43
CA ASN A 29 -2.97 7.68 -10.69
C ASN A 29 -4.14 8.18 -9.82
N PRO A 30 -5.32 7.53 -9.84
CA PRO A 30 -6.45 7.92 -9.00
C PRO A 30 -6.11 7.99 -7.51
N SER A 31 -5.24 7.10 -7.03
CA SER A 31 -4.77 7.13 -5.65
C SER A 31 -3.97 8.41 -5.34
N TRP A 32 -3.00 8.76 -6.18
CA TRP A 32 -2.22 9.99 -6.03
C TRP A 32 -3.10 11.25 -6.09
N LEU A 33 -4.02 11.29 -7.06
CA LEU A 33 -4.95 12.41 -7.25
C LEU A 33 -5.76 12.74 -5.99
N ALA A 34 -6.18 11.73 -5.24
CA ALA A 34 -6.89 11.93 -3.98
C ALA A 34 -5.95 12.26 -2.81
N VAL A 35 -4.85 11.51 -2.63
CA VAL A 35 -4.01 11.70 -1.44
C VAL A 35 -3.30 13.04 -1.45
N GLN A 36 -2.88 13.56 -2.61
CA GLN A 36 -2.14 14.84 -2.68
C GLN A 36 -2.93 16.02 -2.08
N LYS A 37 -4.27 15.96 -2.15
CA LYS A 37 -5.18 16.97 -1.56
C LYS A 37 -5.13 17.00 -0.03
N LEU A 38 -4.59 15.96 0.60
CA LEU A 38 -4.50 15.81 2.05
C LEU A 38 -3.16 16.28 2.62
N HIS A 39 -2.23 16.74 1.77
CA HIS A 39 -0.91 17.16 2.25
C HIS A 39 -1.01 18.29 3.27
N ASN A 40 -0.33 18.12 4.41
CA ASN A 40 -0.35 19.03 5.54
C ASN A 40 -1.74 19.32 6.16
N CYS A 41 -2.76 18.51 5.84
CA CYS A 41 -4.03 18.61 6.51
C CYS A 41 -3.88 18.25 7.99
N VAL A 42 -4.51 19.05 8.86
CA VAL A 42 -4.64 18.75 10.29
C VAL A 42 -6.10 18.41 10.56
N LEU A 43 -6.36 17.18 11.01
CA LEU A 43 -7.69 16.74 11.42
C LEU A 43 -7.84 16.91 12.93
N GLY A 44 -8.95 17.51 13.36
CA GLY A 44 -9.38 17.52 14.75
C GLY A 44 -10.36 16.37 15.00
N THR A 45 -10.31 15.79 16.20
CA THR A 45 -11.32 14.85 16.67
C THR A 45 -11.86 15.31 18.01
N ASP A 46 -13.04 14.82 18.38
CA ASP A 46 -13.69 15.14 19.66
C ASP A 46 -12.82 14.76 20.87
N SER A 47 -11.85 13.86 20.67
CA SER A 47 -10.87 13.42 21.68
C SER A 47 -9.77 14.45 21.99
N SER A 48 -9.82 15.67 21.44
CA SER A 48 -8.78 16.73 21.49
C SER A 48 -7.43 16.37 20.83
N ARG A 49 -7.24 15.12 20.39
CA ARG A 49 -6.06 14.70 19.63
C ARG A 49 -6.14 15.23 18.19
N GLN A 50 -5.15 16.03 17.83
CA GLN A 50 -4.93 16.44 16.44
C GLN A 50 -4.21 15.34 15.66
N MET A 51 -4.47 15.27 14.36
CA MET A 51 -3.78 14.36 13.44
C MET A 51 -3.21 15.16 12.30
N HIS A 52 -1.93 14.98 11.96
CA HIS A 52 -1.30 15.68 10.85
C HIS A 52 -0.92 14.67 9.77
N ILE A 53 -1.33 14.99 8.54
CA ILE A 53 -1.14 14.15 7.37
C ILE A 53 0.04 14.66 6.56
N THR A 54 1.00 13.76 6.34
CA THR A 54 2.05 13.90 5.32
C THR A 54 1.73 12.95 4.18
N VAL A 55 1.97 13.35 2.93
CA VAL A 55 1.70 12.50 1.77
C VAL A 55 2.97 12.20 1.00
N LEU A 56 2.98 11.06 0.30
CA LEU A 56 4.10 10.64 -0.53
C LEU A 56 3.60 9.85 -1.75
N GLU A 57 4.11 10.18 -2.94
CA GLU A 57 3.91 9.37 -4.13
C GLU A 57 4.96 8.24 -4.16
N ILE A 58 4.53 7.00 -4.40
CA ILE A 58 5.40 5.83 -4.52
C ILE A 58 5.41 5.34 -5.97
N PRO A 59 6.58 5.13 -6.60
CA PRO A 59 6.63 4.56 -7.94
C PRO A 59 6.04 3.14 -7.97
N THR A 60 5.32 2.82 -9.04
CA THR A 60 4.79 1.46 -9.31
C THR A 60 5.90 0.54 -9.83
N VAL A 61 6.98 0.39 -9.06
CA VAL A 61 8.22 -0.31 -9.42
C VAL A 61 8.75 -1.11 -8.23
N TYR A 62 9.00 -2.41 -8.41
CA TYR A 62 9.35 -3.32 -7.29
C TYR A 62 10.63 -2.88 -6.56
N THR A 63 11.66 -2.47 -7.30
CA THR A 63 12.93 -2.03 -6.69
C THR A 63 12.80 -0.72 -5.92
N SER A 64 11.89 0.15 -6.34
CA SER A 64 11.59 1.40 -5.63
C SER A 64 10.86 1.11 -4.31
N VAL A 65 9.92 0.16 -4.31
CA VAL A 65 9.25 -0.26 -3.07
C VAL A 65 10.26 -0.84 -2.07
N LEU A 66 11.16 -1.72 -2.52
CA LEU A 66 12.18 -2.31 -1.64
C LEU A 66 13.19 -1.29 -1.08
N SER A 67 13.44 -0.19 -1.79
CA SER A 67 14.37 0.85 -1.34
C SER A 67 13.71 1.90 -0.44
N ILE A 68 12.44 2.24 -0.68
CA ILE A 68 11.73 3.33 0.01
C ILE A 68 11.13 2.85 1.33
N LEU A 69 10.40 1.73 1.32
CA LEU A 69 9.51 1.33 2.42
C LEU A 69 10.22 1.11 3.76
N PRO A 70 11.42 0.49 3.83
CA PRO A 70 12.17 0.41 5.08
C PRO A 70 12.48 1.78 5.71
N GLY A 71 12.76 2.78 4.88
CA GLY A 71 13.00 4.16 5.32
C GLY A 71 11.76 4.81 5.93
N LEU A 72 10.56 4.53 5.40
CA LEU A 72 9.31 5.10 5.92
C LEU A 72 8.98 4.63 7.34
N HIS A 73 9.45 3.44 7.72
CA HIS A 73 9.27 2.84 9.05
C HIS A 73 10.46 3.04 9.99
N ALA A 74 11.51 3.72 9.53
CA ALA A 74 12.63 4.12 10.38
C ALA A 74 12.22 5.18 11.40
N ARG A 75 13.06 5.38 12.43
CA ARG A 75 12.84 6.35 13.51
C ARG A 75 14.13 7.15 13.75
N PRO A 76 14.25 8.37 13.19
CA PRO A 76 13.26 9.07 12.37
C PRO A 76 13.05 8.45 10.98
N PRO A 77 11.87 8.65 10.33
CA PRO A 77 11.63 8.20 8.97
C PRO A 77 12.56 8.88 7.96
N VAL A 78 12.99 8.10 6.98
CA VAL A 78 13.78 8.56 5.83
C VAL A 78 12.85 8.58 4.62
N LEU A 79 12.44 9.77 4.21
CA LEU A 79 11.61 9.98 3.02
C LEU A 79 12.49 10.09 1.78
N PRO A 80 12.06 9.54 0.62
CA PRO A 80 12.77 9.78 -0.63
C PRO A 80 12.65 11.25 -1.04
N PRO A 81 13.50 11.75 -1.95
CA PRO A 81 13.33 13.07 -2.53
C PRO A 81 11.93 13.22 -3.15
N SER A 82 11.27 14.35 -2.89
CA SER A 82 9.96 14.62 -3.48
C SER A 82 10.08 14.79 -4.99
N THR A 83 9.26 14.07 -5.75
CA THR A 83 8.99 14.31 -7.18
C THR A 83 8.10 15.52 -7.40
N HIS A 84 7.49 16.03 -6.33
CA HIS A 84 6.52 17.13 -6.32
C HIS A 84 7.02 18.31 -5.47
N PRO A 85 7.71 19.30 -6.06
CA PRO A 85 8.21 20.47 -5.33
C PRO A 85 7.09 21.31 -4.69
N GLU A 86 5.86 21.20 -5.20
CA GLU A 86 4.65 21.81 -4.66
C GLU A 86 4.16 21.17 -3.35
N PHE A 87 4.60 19.95 -3.05
CA PHE A 87 4.28 19.21 -1.81
C PHE A 87 5.58 18.94 -1.02
N PRO A 88 6.23 19.96 -0.45
CA PRO A 88 7.42 19.77 0.36
C PRO A 88 7.05 18.91 1.59
N PRO A 89 7.74 17.78 1.86
CA PRO A 89 7.42 16.95 3.01
C PRO A 89 7.63 17.77 4.30
N ALA A 90 6.68 17.64 5.22
CA ALA A 90 6.90 18.12 6.58
C ALA A 90 8.10 17.39 7.19
N SER A 91 8.76 18.02 8.17
CA SER A 91 9.83 17.36 8.92
C SER A 91 9.34 15.99 9.44
N PRO A 92 10.03 14.89 9.10
CA PRO A 92 9.63 13.57 9.57
C PRO A 92 9.55 13.55 11.11
N PRO A 93 8.53 12.90 11.69
CA PRO A 93 8.45 12.77 13.14
C PRO A 93 9.65 12.02 13.69
N LYS A 94 10.28 12.56 14.74
CA LYS A 94 11.47 11.96 15.36
C LYS A 94 11.26 10.48 15.74
N ASP A 95 10.08 10.19 16.27
CA ASP A 95 9.74 8.88 16.80
C ASP A 95 9.02 7.98 15.77
N GLY A 96 8.96 8.37 14.49
CA GLY A 96 8.23 7.63 13.46
C GLY A 96 6.78 8.06 13.27
N TYR A 97 6.14 7.55 12.21
CA TYR A 97 4.71 7.76 11.99
C TYR A 97 3.89 6.83 12.90
N ASP A 98 2.73 7.30 13.36
CA ASP A 98 1.80 6.46 14.10
C ASP A 98 0.98 5.58 13.17
N LEU A 99 0.66 6.08 11.97
CA LEU A 99 -0.04 5.37 10.91
C LEU A 99 0.68 5.58 9.57
N VAL A 100 0.94 4.47 8.87
CA VAL A 100 1.32 4.46 7.45
C VAL A 100 0.14 3.88 6.66
N PHE A 101 -0.48 4.69 5.82
CA PHE A 101 -1.71 4.37 5.11
C PHE A 101 -1.48 4.44 3.59
N HIS A 102 -1.48 3.29 2.93
CA HIS A 102 -1.30 3.20 1.49
C HIS A 102 -2.65 3.20 0.77
N VAL A 103 -2.73 3.91 -0.35
CA VAL A 103 -3.91 3.96 -1.20
C VAL A 103 -3.51 3.52 -2.60
N GLY A 104 -4.24 2.58 -3.18
CA GLY A 104 -4.02 2.08 -4.54
C GLY A 104 -5.30 2.11 -5.36
N VAL A 105 -5.18 2.22 -6.68
CA VAL A 105 -6.32 2.03 -7.58
C VAL A 105 -6.54 0.54 -7.83
N ALA A 106 -7.79 0.09 -7.80
CA ALA A 106 -8.22 -1.24 -8.22
C ALA A 106 -9.21 -1.15 -9.40
N SER A 107 -9.74 -2.29 -9.82
CA SER A 107 -10.87 -2.33 -10.73
C SER A 107 -12.07 -1.56 -10.17
N ARG A 108 -13.01 -1.24 -11.06
CA ARG A 108 -14.35 -0.71 -10.71
C ARG A 108 -15.01 -1.49 -9.58
N GLY A 109 -15.84 -0.82 -8.79
CA GLY A 109 -16.62 -1.42 -7.71
C GLY A 109 -16.39 -0.77 -6.35
N SER A 110 -16.40 -1.60 -5.29
CA SER A 110 -16.30 -1.15 -3.91
C SER A 110 -14.94 -0.55 -3.56
N ILE A 111 -14.94 0.37 -2.59
CA ILE A 111 -13.72 0.78 -1.90
C ILE A 111 -13.35 -0.36 -0.95
N ARG A 112 -12.13 -0.89 -1.03
CA ARG A 112 -11.73 -2.07 -0.25
C ARG A 112 -10.66 -1.70 0.77
N VAL A 113 -10.87 -2.05 2.02
CA VAL A 113 -9.86 -1.96 3.08
C VAL A 113 -9.25 -3.33 3.26
N GLU A 114 -7.94 -3.43 3.03
CA GLU A 114 -7.24 -4.72 3.01
C GLU A 114 -6.84 -5.18 4.42
N LYS A 115 -7.16 -6.43 4.75
CA LYS A 115 -6.91 -7.04 6.06
C LYS A 115 -5.52 -7.64 6.18
N LEU A 116 -4.91 -8.04 5.06
CA LEU A 116 -3.61 -8.69 5.01
C LEU A 116 -2.89 -8.42 3.68
N GLY A 117 -1.57 -8.61 3.67
CA GLY A 117 -0.76 -8.68 2.45
C GLY A 117 -0.06 -10.03 2.33
N HIS A 118 0.36 -10.40 1.12
CA HIS A 118 0.97 -11.69 0.82
C HIS A 118 2.49 -11.58 0.59
N LYS A 119 3.24 -12.65 0.86
CA LYS A 119 4.70 -12.66 0.68
C LYS A 119 5.13 -12.97 -0.75
N TYR A 120 4.26 -13.67 -1.49
CA TYR A 120 4.56 -14.28 -2.79
C TYR A 120 3.39 -14.08 -3.78
N GLY A 121 3.62 -14.45 -5.05
CA GLY A 121 2.59 -14.43 -6.11
C GLY A 121 2.72 -13.26 -7.09
N TYR A 122 3.84 -12.53 -7.05
CA TYR A 122 4.05 -11.32 -7.85
C TYR A 122 4.58 -11.62 -9.25
N ASP A 123 3.72 -12.15 -10.12
CA ASP A 123 4.08 -12.61 -11.47
C ASP A 123 3.96 -11.53 -12.56
N LEU A 124 3.30 -10.41 -12.22
CA LEU A 124 3.09 -9.30 -13.16
C LEU A 124 4.33 -8.38 -13.21
N PRO A 125 4.74 -7.94 -14.40
CA PRO A 125 5.79 -6.94 -14.54
C PRO A 125 5.30 -5.58 -14.02
N ASP A 126 6.23 -4.79 -13.48
CA ASP A 126 5.97 -3.44 -12.97
C ASP A 126 5.91 -2.39 -14.10
N ALA A 127 5.78 -1.11 -13.73
CA ALA A 127 5.70 0.00 -14.69
C ALA A 127 6.92 0.12 -15.62
N GLU A 128 8.08 -0.45 -15.26
CA GLU A 128 9.30 -0.47 -16.06
C GLU A 128 9.48 -1.80 -16.82
N GLY A 129 8.47 -2.68 -16.80
CA GLY A 129 8.53 -4.00 -17.41
C GLY A 129 9.38 -5.00 -16.61
N LYS A 130 9.77 -4.67 -15.37
CA LYS A 130 10.62 -5.52 -14.53
C LYS A 130 9.78 -6.43 -13.66
N GLN A 131 10.33 -7.60 -13.36
CA GLN A 131 9.64 -8.62 -12.58
C GLN A 131 10.06 -8.55 -11.10
N ALA A 132 9.17 -8.97 -10.20
CA ALA A 132 9.50 -9.09 -8.79
C ALA A 132 10.65 -10.08 -8.55
N PRO A 133 11.41 -9.93 -7.44
CA PRO A 133 12.52 -10.82 -7.12
C PRO A 133 12.10 -12.28 -7.06
N VAL A 134 12.96 -13.18 -7.58
CA VAL A 134 12.74 -14.63 -7.49
C VAL A 134 13.22 -15.10 -6.12
N VAL A 135 12.37 -15.85 -5.42
CA VAL A 135 12.66 -16.39 -4.09
C VAL A 135 12.98 -17.88 -4.09
N ALA A 136 12.37 -18.64 -5.00
CA ALA A 136 12.65 -20.05 -5.20
C ALA A 136 12.32 -20.45 -6.64
N ALA A 137 13.11 -21.37 -7.20
CA ALA A 137 12.69 -22.13 -8.37
C ALA A 137 11.93 -23.36 -7.86
N SER A 138 10.62 -23.45 -8.10
CA SER A 138 9.94 -24.73 -7.91
C SER A 138 10.28 -25.66 -9.08
N ALA A 139 10.53 -26.94 -8.83
CA ALA A 139 10.74 -27.91 -9.90
C ALA A 139 9.54 -27.86 -10.88
N PRO A 140 9.74 -28.13 -12.19
CA PRO A 140 8.63 -28.21 -13.12
C PRO A 140 7.60 -29.19 -12.56
N LYS A 141 6.33 -28.77 -12.42
CA LYS A 141 5.26 -29.72 -12.13
C LYS A 141 5.28 -30.74 -13.26
N GLU A 142 5.61 -32.00 -12.97
CA GLU A 142 5.41 -33.09 -13.91
C GLU A 142 3.90 -33.21 -14.15
N VAL A 143 3.42 -32.57 -15.20
CA VAL A 143 2.05 -32.71 -15.66
C VAL A 143 2.00 -34.03 -16.43
N PRO A 144 1.18 -35.02 -16.01
CA PRO A 144 1.03 -36.26 -16.78
C PRO A 144 0.64 -35.91 -18.21
N ALA A 145 1.34 -36.51 -19.18
CA ALA A 145 1.22 -36.16 -20.60
C ALA A 145 -0.21 -36.28 -21.17
N ASP A 146 -1.08 -37.03 -20.49
CA ASP A 146 -2.49 -37.27 -20.84
C ASP A 146 -3.51 -36.49 -20.00
N SER A 147 -3.08 -35.55 -19.15
CA SER A 147 -4.03 -34.74 -18.38
C SER A 147 -4.71 -33.68 -19.25
N ASP A 148 -5.96 -33.33 -18.91
CA ASP A 148 -6.70 -32.25 -19.57
C ASP A 148 -5.93 -30.91 -19.55
N ALA A 149 -5.10 -30.69 -18.54
CA ALA A 149 -4.21 -29.53 -18.44
C ALA A 149 -3.08 -29.56 -19.49
N ALA A 150 -2.49 -30.73 -19.78
CA ALA A 150 -1.47 -30.89 -20.83
C ALA A 150 -2.07 -30.70 -22.23
N ARG A 151 -3.34 -31.09 -22.41
CA ARG A 151 -4.08 -30.90 -23.66
C ARG A 151 -4.46 -29.43 -23.90
N ALA A 152 -4.90 -28.72 -22.85
CA ALA A 152 -5.22 -27.29 -22.91
C ALA A 152 -3.99 -26.41 -23.19
N GLU A 153 -2.80 -26.80 -22.72
CA GLU A 153 -1.53 -26.11 -23.03
C GLU A 153 -1.11 -26.28 -24.49
N ARG A 154 -1.30 -27.46 -25.10
CA ARG A 154 -0.99 -27.70 -26.54
C ARG A 154 -1.89 -26.92 -27.51
N GLU A 155 -3.08 -26.55 -27.07
CA GLU A 155 -4.08 -25.87 -27.90
C GLU A 155 -4.00 -24.33 -27.82
N ARG A 156 -3.08 -23.76 -27.02
CA ARG A 156 -2.83 -22.32 -26.95
C ARG A 156 -2.00 -21.82 -28.15
N PRO A 157 -2.55 -20.96 -29.03
CA PRO A 157 -1.79 -20.41 -30.14
C PRO A 157 -0.88 -19.27 -29.66
N GLY A 158 0.43 -19.46 -29.77
CA GLY A 158 1.43 -18.38 -29.71
C GLY A 158 2.13 -18.21 -28.37
N GLU A 159 3.06 -19.10 -28.04
CA GLU A 159 4.40 -18.76 -27.51
C GLU A 159 5.24 -20.04 -27.46
N ILE A 160 6.38 -20.04 -28.16
CA ILE A 160 7.37 -21.11 -28.09
C ILE A 160 8.15 -20.88 -26.79
N GLY A 161 7.77 -21.56 -25.71
CA GLY A 161 8.49 -21.52 -24.45
C GLY A 161 8.12 -22.73 -23.59
N GLY A 162 8.96 -23.77 -23.61
CA GLY A 162 8.73 -24.97 -22.80
C GLY A 162 8.58 -24.64 -21.32
N ALA A 163 7.70 -25.39 -20.63
CA ALA A 163 7.43 -25.28 -19.20
C ALA A 163 8.71 -25.47 -18.38
N GLY A 164 9.43 -24.36 -18.17
CA GLY A 164 10.51 -24.26 -17.20
C GLY A 164 9.97 -24.29 -15.77
N PRO A 165 10.86 -24.47 -14.77
CA PRO A 165 10.47 -24.41 -13.37
C PRO A 165 9.68 -23.13 -13.06
N THR A 166 8.50 -23.26 -12.45
CA THR A 166 7.71 -22.10 -12.00
C THR A 166 8.51 -21.33 -10.97
N ARG A 167 8.92 -20.10 -11.30
CA ARG A 167 9.70 -19.24 -10.41
C ARG A 167 8.73 -18.56 -9.46
N ILE A 168 8.84 -18.84 -8.17
CA ILE A 168 8.07 -18.13 -7.15
C ILE A 168 8.70 -16.74 -6.99
N ARG A 169 7.88 -15.69 -7.07
CA ARG A 169 8.31 -14.30 -6.95
C ARG A 169 7.74 -13.62 -5.72
N GLY A 170 8.54 -12.77 -5.08
CA GLY A 170 8.16 -11.98 -3.92
C GLY A 170 9.30 -11.69 -2.97
N PHE A 171 9.04 -11.78 -1.67
CA PHE A 171 9.96 -11.35 -0.62
C PHE A 171 10.89 -12.48 -0.17
N GLY A 172 12.17 -12.35 -0.52
CA GLY A 172 13.22 -13.33 -0.20
C GLY A 172 14.18 -12.82 0.87
N LYS A 173 15.42 -12.56 0.45
CA LYS A 173 16.50 -12.13 1.34
C LYS A 173 16.10 -10.90 2.18
N GLY A 174 16.23 -11.01 3.50
CA GLY A 174 15.84 -9.98 4.47
C GLY A 174 14.40 -10.11 5.00
N TYR A 175 13.58 -10.96 4.39
CA TYR A 175 12.19 -11.20 4.76
C TYR A 175 11.90 -12.66 5.14
N GLU A 176 12.93 -13.49 5.31
CA GLU A 176 12.81 -14.93 5.55
C GLU A 176 11.99 -15.24 6.80
N ALA A 177 12.15 -14.45 7.86
CA ALA A 177 11.51 -14.64 9.16
C ALA A 177 10.02 -14.25 9.20
N PHE A 178 9.52 -13.51 8.20
CA PHE A 178 8.11 -13.09 8.17
C PHE A 178 7.20 -14.20 7.60
N PRO A 179 5.96 -14.33 8.09
CA PRO A 179 4.99 -15.29 7.58
C PRO A 179 4.60 -14.99 6.14
N GLU A 180 3.99 -15.96 5.46
CA GLU A 180 3.51 -15.81 4.09
C GLU A 180 2.39 -14.78 3.95
N GLU A 181 1.63 -14.56 5.02
CA GLU A 181 0.60 -13.53 5.11
C GLU A 181 0.81 -12.71 6.39
N ILE A 182 0.70 -11.39 6.28
CA ILE A 182 0.75 -10.51 7.45
C ILE A 182 -0.56 -9.73 7.53
N HIS A 183 -1.20 -9.74 8.70
CA HIS A 183 -2.42 -8.99 8.96
C HIS A 183 -2.12 -7.60 9.55
N THR A 184 -2.96 -6.62 9.23
CA THR A 184 -2.94 -5.34 9.94
C THR A 184 -3.38 -5.50 11.41
N LEU A 185 -2.84 -4.64 12.27
CA LEU A 185 -3.27 -4.51 13.67
C LEU A 185 -4.55 -3.68 13.84
N ILE A 186 -5.08 -3.11 12.75
CA ILE A 186 -6.30 -2.31 12.77
C ILE A 186 -7.52 -3.24 12.65
N ASP A 187 -8.52 -3.04 13.51
CA ASP A 187 -9.81 -3.72 13.38
C ASP A 187 -10.59 -3.15 12.18
N VAL A 188 -10.36 -3.78 11.03
CA VAL A 188 -10.95 -3.38 9.75
C VAL A 188 -12.48 -3.50 9.76
N GLU A 189 -13.04 -4.47 10.48
CA GLU A 189 -14.51 -4.66 10.52
C GLU A 189 -15.17 -3.51 11.25
N THR A 190 -14.65 -3.14 12.42
CA THR A 190 -15.18 -2.01 13.20
C THR A 190 -14.97 -0.68 12.46
N LEU A 191 -13.81 -0.51 11.81
CA LEU A 191 -13.54 0.65 10.95
C LEU A 191 -14.60 0.78 9.84
N ILE A 192 -14.87 -0.29 9.10
CA ILE A 192 -15.83 -0.29 8.00
C ILE A 192 -17.24 0.03 8.51
N ASN A 193 -17.67 -0.58 9.61
CA ASN A 193 -18.98 -0.31 10.18
C ASN A 193 -19.13 1.16 10.59
N ASN A 194 -18.08 1.75 11.17
CA ASN A 194 -18.08 3.17 11.49
C ASN A 194 -18.15 4.04 10.21
N VAL A 195 -17.30 3.79 9.23
CA VAL A 195 -17.25 4.59 7.99
C VAL A 195 -18.56 4.47 7.18
N LYS A 196 -19.22 3.30 7.20
CA LYS A 196 -20.58 3.13 6.67
C LYS A 196 -21.61 3.98 7.40
N SER A 197 -21.55 4.04 8.74
CA SER A 197 -22.46 4.90 9.51
C SER A 197 -22.28 6.40 9.21
N LEU A 198 -21.14 6.78 8.63
CA LEU A 198 -20.84 8.13 8.12
C LEU A 198 -21.21 8.32 6.63
N GLY A 199 -22.07 7.45 6.08
CA GLY A 199 -22.65 7.56 4.74
C GLY A 199 -21.83 6.96 3.60
N VAL A 200 -20.76 6.20 3.88
CA VAL A 200 -19.91 5.59 2.86
C VAL A 200 -20.26 4.11 2.69
N GLU A 201 -21.40 3.81 2.06
CA GLU A 201 -21.95 2.44 2.00
C GLU A 201 -21.08 1.45 1.21
N ARG A 202 -20.37 1.95 0.19
CA ARG A 202 -19.60 1.14 -0.76
C ARG A 202 -18.25 0.64 -0.23
N ILE A 203 -17.89 0.95 1.02
CA ILE A 203 -16.65 0.48 1.65
C ILE A 203 -16.80 -0.96 2.18
N VAL A 204 -15.85 -1.83 1.88
CA VAL A 204 -15.88 -3.25 2.26
C VAL A 204 -14.51 -3.74 2.70
N ALA A 205 -14.46 -4.87 3.41
CA ALA A 205 -13.22 -5.53 3.76
C ALA A 205 -12.75 -6.39 2.59
N SER A 206 -11.43 -6.55 2.48
CA SER A 206 -10.81 -7.45 1.52
C SER A 206 -9.62 -8.16 2.17
N THR A 207 -9.34 -9.39 1.74
CA THR A 207 -8.19 -10.19 2.17
C THR A 207 -7.21 -10.44 1.04
N ASP A 208 -7.42 -9.77 -0.10
CA ASP A 208 -6.60 -9.93 -1.30
C ASP A 208 -6.39 -8.58 -1.97
N ALA A 209 -5.17 -8.07 -1.85
CA ALA A 209 -4.74 -6.80 -2.44
C ALA A 209 -4.22 -6.96 -3.89
N GLY A 210 -4.43 -8.12 -4.52
CA GLY A 210 -4.30 -8.34 -5.97
C GLY A 210 -2.94 -8.82 -6.46
N HIS A 211 -2.04 -9.27 -5.58
CA HIS A 211 -0.72 -9.83 -5.91
C HIS A 211 0.11 -9.02 -6.95
N TYR A 212 -0.04 -7.70 -6.92
CA TYR A 212 0.74 -6.75 -7.73
C TYR A 212 1.45 -5.73 -6.82
N LEU A 213 1.80 -4.54 -7.33
CA LEU A 213 2.52 -3.51 -6.55
C LEU A 213 1.74 -2.99 -5.34
N CYS A 214 0.40 -3.04 -5.37
CA CYS A 214 -0.44 -2.71 -4.22
C CYS A 214 -0.17 -3.66 -3.04
N ASP A 215 -0.38 -4.96 -3.27
CA ASP A 215 -0.12 -6.01 -2.28
C ASP A 215 1.37 -6.08 -1.89
N PHE A 216 2.29 -5.91 -2.85
CA PHE A 216 3.74 -5.89 -2.60
C PHE A 216 4.12 -4.74 -1.65
N THR A 217 3.60 -3.53 -1.91
CA THR A 217 3.80 -2.38 -1.02
C THR A 217 3.20 -2.64 0.35
N TYR A 218 1.99 -3.22 0.40
CA TYR A 218 1.32 -3.49 1.66
C TYR A 218 2.07 -4.50 2.52
N TYR A 219 2.45 -5.64 1.96
CA TYR A 219 3.22 -6.67 2.65
C TYR A 219 4.57 -6.12 3.13
N CYS A 220 5.29 -5.40 2.26
CA CYS A 220 6.57 -4.77 2.63
C CYS A 220 6.39 -3.85 3.84
N SER A 221 5.38 -2.97 3.79
CA SER A 221 5.08 -2.02 4.87
C SER A 221 4.69 -2.71 6.18
N LEU A 222 3.86 -3.75 6.11
CA LEU A 222 3.48 -4.57 7.27
C LEU A 222 4.69 -5.28 7.89
N ALA A 223 5.55 -5.87 7.07
CA ALA A 223 6.77 -6.53 7.52
C ALA A 223 7.75 -5.54 8.15
N GLU A 224 7.94 -4.35 7.57
CA GLU A 224 8.81 -3.31 8.13
C GLU A 224 8.25 -2.71 9.42
N SER A 225 6.92 -2.57 9.53
CA SER A 225 6.28 -2.24 10.82
C SER A 225 6.57 -3.29 11.89
N GLN A 226 6.38 -4.58 11.59
CA GLN A 226 6.72 -5.68 12.51
C GLN A 226 8.22 -5.70 12.86
N ARG A 227 9.09 -5.42 11.88
CA ARG A 227 10.53 -5.30 12.10
C ARG A 227 10.83 -4.19 13.10
N SER A 228 10.24 -3.01 12.91
CA SER A 228 10.43 -1.87 13.80
C SER A 228 9.95 -2.16 15.24
N ALA A 229 8.89 -2.96 15.39
CA ALA A 229 8.35 -3.38 16.69
C ALA A 229 9.35 -4.16 17.55
N SER A 230 10.35 -4.82 16.93
CA SER A 230 11.41 -5.51 17.67
C SER A 230 12.40 -4.56 18.35
N THR A 231 12.40 -3.28 17.97
CA THR A 231 13.35 -2.26 18.42
C THR A 231 12.69 -1.03 19.06
N CYS A 232 11.36 -0.93 19.05
CA CYS A 232 10.63 0.19 19.61
C CYS A 232 9.26 -0.23 20.18
N ASP A 233 8.81 0.46 21.23
CA ASP A 233 7.57 0.12 21.94
C ASP A 233 6.28 0.45 21.17
N LYS A 234 6.39 1.24 20.09
CA LYS A 234 5.23 1.79 19.37
C LYS A 234 5.38 1.71 17.85
N PRO A 235 5.40 0.50 17.25
CA PRO A 235 5.48 0.35 15.78
C PRO A 235 4.33 1.08 15.07
N SER A 236 4.58 1.50 13.83
CA SER A 236 3.58 2.19 13.02
C SER A 236 2.43 1.23 12.69
N LYS A 237 1.17 1.64 12.88
CA LYS A 237 0.06 0.86 12.31
C LYS A 237 0.07 1.00 10.79
N VAL A 238 -0.29 -0.06 10.07
CA VAL A 238 -0.28 -0.06 8.60
C VAL A 238 -1.67 -0.39 8.09
N LEU A 239 -2.15 0.37 7.11
CA LEU A 239 -3.42 0.12 6.44
C LEU A 239 -3.22 0.24 4.93
N PHE A 240 -4.01 -0.50 4.16
CA PHE A 240 -4.12 -0.33 2.71
C PHE A 240 -5.58 -0.19 2.30
N LEU A 241 -5.86 0.74 1.39
CA LEU A 241 -7.19 0.93 0.80
C LEU A 241 -7.11 0.96 -0.72
N HIS A 242 -7.91 0.13 -1.37
CA HIS A 242 -8.14 0.21 -2.81
C HIS A 242 -9.34 1.09 -3.12
N CYS A 243 -9.16 2.01 -4.07
CA CYS A 243 -10.21 2.85 -4.63
C CYS A 243 -10.54 2.46 -6.08
N PRO A 244 -11.77 2.71 -6.55
CA PRO A 244 -12.09 2.57 -7.96
C PRO A 244 -11.48 3.73 -8.79
N PRO A 245 -11.53 3.66 -10.13
CA PRO A 245 -11.05 4.73 -11.01
C PRO A 245 -11.82 6.06 -10.82
N VAL A 246 -11.21 7.18 -11.25
CA VAL A 246 -11.73 8.55 -11.02
C VAL A 246 -13.11 8.79 -11.63
N ASP A 247 -13.42 8.12 -12.73
CA ASP A 247 -14.72 8.24 -13.41
C ASP A 247 -15.87 7.54 -12.65
N GLU A 248 -15.56 6.82 -11.58
CA GLU A 248 -16.52 6.16 -10.69
C GLU A 248 -16.54 6.73 -9.27
N LEU A 249 -15.40 7.26 -8.80
CA LEU A 249 -15.28 8.00 -7.55
C LEU A 249 -14.28 9.13 -7.75
N CYS A 250 -14.74 10.38 -7.70
CA CYS A 250 -13.86 11.51 -7.89
C CYS A 250 -12.83 11.63 -6.75
N SER A 251 -11.72 12.29 -7.03
CA SER A 251 -10.61 12.42 -6.10
C SER A 251 -10.96 13.17 -4.81
N GLU A 252 -11.92 14.10 -4.88
CA GLU A 252 -12.44 14.88 -3.76
C GLU A 252 -13.21 14.00 -2.79
N ASP A 253 -14.14 13.19 -3.30
CA ASP A 253 -14.93 12.26 -2.48
C ASP A 253 -14.02 11.20 -1.84
N LEU A 254 -13.05 10.69 -2.59
CA LEU A 254 -12.06 9.76 -2.03
C LEU A 254 -11.23 10.43 -0.93
N ALA A 255 -10.77 11.66 -1.11
CA ALA A 255 -10.03 12.40 -0.07
C ALA A 255 -10.85 12.58 1.22
N GLU A 256 -12.15 12.89 1.12
CA GLU A 256 -13.05 12.97 2.28
C GLU A 256 -13.25 11.61 2.97
N ILE A 257 -13.32 10.52 2.19
CA ILE A 257 -13.39 9.16 2.75
C ILE A 257 -12.10 8.81 3.49
N LEU A 258 -10.93 9.13 2.92
CA LEU A 258 -9.64 8.92 3.58
C LEU A 258 -9.52 9.69 4.89
N LYS A 259 -10.04 10.94 4.97
CA LYS A 259 -10.10 11.70 6.23
C LYS A 259 -10.94 10.99 7.29
N LYS A 260 -12.10 10.43 6.91
CA LYS A 260 -12.96 9.65 7.84
C LYS A 260 -12.23 8.42 8.38
N VAL A 261 -11.52 7.68 7.51
CA VAL A 261 -10.70 6.52 7.91
C VAL A 261 -9.60 6.95 8.88
N VAL A 262 -8.84 8.00 8.56
CA VAL A 262 -7.76 8.51 9.41
C VAL A 262 -8.29 8.97 10.77
N ALA A 263 -9.39 9.72 10.79
CA ALA A 263 -10.02 10.21 12.01
C ALA A 263 -10.50 9.07 12.92
N TRP A 264 -10.97 7.96 12.34
CA TRP A 264 -11.34 6.77 13.11
C TRP A 264 -10.14 5.96 13.59
N VAL A 265 -9.06 5.85 12.80
CA VAL A 265 -7.87 5.09 13.18
C VAL A 265 -7.06 5.80 14.26
N GLY A 266 -6.75 7.10 14.09
CA GLY A 266 -6.48 7.92 15.28
C GLY A 266 -7.75 7.97 16.15
N SER A 267 -7.91 8.57 17.31
CA SER A 267 -9.10 8.31 18.18
C SER A 267 -9.22 6.87 18.74
N ASN A 268 -9.15 5.80 17.94
CA ASN A 268 -9.17 4.40 18.40
C ASN A 268 -7.76 3.76 18.47
N ALA A 269 -6.71 4.55 18.21
CA ALA A 269 -5.32 4.09 18.24
C ALA A 269 -4.65 4.20 19.59
#